data_AF-A0A9X0CCX1-F1
#
_entry.id   AF-A0A9X0CCX1-F1
#
_cell.length_a   1.000
_cell.length_b   1.000
_cell.length_c   1.000
_cell.angle_alpha   90.00
_cell.angle_beta   90.00
_cell.angle_gamma   90.00
#
_symmetry.space_group_name_H-M   'P 1'
#
loop_
_entity.id
_entity.type
_entity.pdbx_description
1 polymer ?
#
loop_
_entity_poly.entity_id
_entity_poly.type
_entity_poly.pdbx_seq_one_letter_code
_entity_poly.pdbx_strand_id
1 'polypeptide(L)'
;MSRVPDCVLDSKLVTDFSLSNKYETVHIYHGPESSSQRPVEKVEHWQREKKIGGGGFGEVWLERCTKGEKQGHQVRAIKEITVHRQKYYARELEAITKFSHPKACLPAAQCNEIH
;
A
#
# COMPACT_ATOMS: atom_id res chain seq x y z
N MET A 1 -19.52 2.89 13.10
CA MET A 1 -18.23 3.00 12.41
C MET A 1 -18.22 1.99 11.26
N SER A 2 -17.81 2.36 10.05
CA SER A 2 -17.78 1.42 8.91
C SER A 2 -16.78 0.29 9.18
N ARG A 3 -17.24 -0.96 9.13
CA ARG A 3 -16.37 -2.14 9.23
C ARG A 3 -15.42 -2.15 8.03
N VAL A 4 -14.14 -2.44 8.27
CA VAL A 4 -13.13 -2.59 7.22
C VAL A 4 -13.42 -3.91 6.46
N PRO A 5 -13.43 -3.92 5.12
CA PRO A 5 -13.67 -5.13 4.33
C PRO A 5 -12.60 -6.20 4.56
N ASP A 6 -12.98 -7.47 4.48
CA ASP A 6 -12.07 -8.59 4.76
C ASP A 6 -10.87 -8.61 3.78
N CYS A 7 -11.06 -8.29 2.50
CA CYS A 7 -9.96 -8.21 1.53
C CYS A 7 -8.90 -7.14 1.88
N VAL A 8 -9.30 -6.07 2.57
CA VAL A 8 -8.38 -5.04 3.08
C VAL A 8 -7.61 -5.58 4.28
N LEU A 9 -8.26 -6.37 5.14
CA LEU A 9 -7.62 -7.03 6.29
C LEU A 9 -6.63 -8.10 5.83
N ASP A 10 -6.97 -8.90 4.82
CA ASP A 10 -6.09 -9.92 4.23
C ASP A 10 -4.84 -9.31 3.58
N SER A 11 -4.95 -8.08 3.09
CA SER A 11 -3.85 -7.34 2.48
C SER A 11 -3.02 -6.52 3.50
N LYS A 12 -3.35 -6.59 4.79
CA LYS A 12 -2.70 -5.80 5.83
C LYS A 12 -1.28 -6.33 6.07
N LEU A 13 -0.30 -5.46 5.87
CA LEU A 13 1.10 -5.73 6.19
C LEU A 13 1.42 -5.27 7.62
N VAL A 14 2.30 -6.01 8.32
CA VAL A 14 2.86 -5.56 9.59
C VAL A 14 3.87 -4.47 9.29
N THR A 15 3.65 -3.30 9.88
CA THR A 15 4.42 -2.09 9.60
C THR A 15 4.73 -1.35 10.88
N ASP A 16 6.01 -1.06 11.10
CA ASP A 16 6.48 -0.20 12.17
C ASP A 16 6.86 1.17 11.62
N PHE A 17 6.32 2.21 12.25
CA PHE A 17 6.70 3.60 12.00
C PHE A 17 7.66 4.01 13.11
N SER A 18 8.92 4.22 12.76
CA SER A 18 9.96 4.52 13.74
C SER A 18 9.68 5.86 14.45
N LEU A 19 9.70 5.84 15.79
CA LEU A 19 9.54 7.06 16.59
C LEU A 19 10.75 8.00 16.45
N SER A 20 11.94 7.46 16.17
CA SER A 20 13.17 8.24 15.99
C SER A 20 13.29 8.81 14.57
N ASN A 21 12.74 8.13 13.56
CA ASN A 21 12.69 8.61 12.19
C ASN A 21 11.26 8.52 11.63
N LYS A 22 10.52 9.62 11.76
CA LYS A 22 9.13 9.75 11.27
C LYS A 22 8.95 9.55 9.76
N TYR A 23 10.04 9.46 9.01
CA TYR A 23 10.05 9.25 7.57
C TYR A 23 10.48 7.83 7.19
N GLU A 24 10.75 6.98 8.17
CA GLU A 24 11.06 5.57 7.97
C GLU A 24 9.82 4.71 8.21
N THR A 25 9.60 3.80 7.28
CA THR A 25 8.59 2.75 7.36
C THR A 25 9.30 1.41 7.27
N VAL A 26 9.10 0.55 8.27
CA VAL A 26 9.69 -0.79 8.32
C VAL A 26 8.59 -1.81 8.14
N HIS A 27 8.75 -2.70 7.17
CA HIS A 27 7.84 -3.81 6.91
C HIS A 27 8.47 -5.12 7.32
N ILE A 28 7.70 -5.95 8.02
CA ILE A 28 8.09 -7.29 8.43
C ILE A 28 7.12 -8.29 7.82
N TYR A 29 7.63 -9.25 7.05
CA TYR A 29 6.81 -10.29 6.46
C TYR A 29 7.56 -11.61 6.34
N HIS A 30 6.83 -12.72 6.30
CA HIS A 30 7.40 -14.05 6.13
C HIS A 30 7.27 -14.47 4.68
N GLY A 31 8.40 -14.70 4.02
CA GLY A 31 8.44 -15.13 2.62
C GLY A 31 9.15 -16.47 2.47
N PRO A 32 8.80 -17.27 1.45
CA PRO A 32 9.61 -18.42 1.09
C PRO A 32 10.98 -17.94 0.60
N GLU A 33 12.05 -18.55 1.10
CA GLU A 33 13.40 -18.40 0.55
C GLU A 33 13.59 -19.30 -0.69
N SER A 34 12.89 -20.44 -0.71
CA SER A 34 12.75 -21.37 -1.84
C SER A 34 11.47 -22.19 -1.70
N SER A 35 11.07 -22.92 -2.75
CA SER A 35 9.78 -23.66 -2.82
C SER A 35 9.59 -24.77 -1.79
N SER A 36 10.61 -25.12 -0.99
CA SER A 36 10.58 -26.28 -0.09
C SER A 36 11.05 -25.98 1.33
N GLN A 37 11.21 -24.71 1.70
CA GLN A 37 11.72 -24.32 3.02
C GLN A 37 10.68 -23.57 3.86
N ARG A 38 10.91 -23.56 5.18
CA ARG A 38 10.10 -22.78 6.12
C ARG A 38 10.17 -21.30 5.74
N PRO A 39 9.07 -20.53 5.86
CA PRO A 39 9.10 -19.09 5.61
C PRO A 39 10.14 -18.41 6.51
N VAL A 40 10.96 -17.56 5.91
CA VAL A 40 11.97 -16.76 6.60
C VAL A 40 11.43 -15.35 6.78
N GLU A 41 11.71 -14.75 7.93
CA GLU A 41 11.39 -13.35 8.20
C GLU A 41 12.21 -12.43 7.28
N LYS A 42 11.51 -11.57 6.55
CA LYS A 42 12.07 -10.54 5.68
C LYS A 42 11.72 -9.18 6.25
N VAL A 43 12.72 -8.30 6.28
CA VAL A 43 12.60 -6.94 6.78
C VAL A 43 12.97 -5.97 5.67
N GLU A 44 12.06 -5.06 5.34
CA GLU A 44 12.28 -3.98 4.38
C GLU A 44 12.17 -2.62 5.05
N HIS A 45 13.15 -1.76 4.84
CA HIS A 45 13.12 -0.37 5.27
C HIS A 45 12.85 0.54 4.09
N TRP A 46 11.95 1.50 4.29
CA TRP A 46 11.51 2.45 3.29
C TRP A 46 11.63 3.87 3.85
N GLN A 47 12.21 4.77 3.06
CA GLN A 47 12.45 6.15 3.44
C GLN A 47 11.61 7.08 2.56
N ARG A 48 10.83 7.98 3.17
CA ARG A 48 10.14 9.06 2.45
C ARG A 48 11.16 10.05 1.89
N GLU A 49 11.05 10.31 0.59
CA GLU A 49 11.89 11.27 -0.11
C GLU A 49 11.18 12.61 -0.27
N LYS A 50 9.99 12.60 -0.89
CA LYS A 50 9.23 13.82 -1.17
C LYS A 50 7.73 13.55 -1.31
N LYS A 51 6.93 14.58 -1.04
CA LYS A 51 5.50 14.59 -1.37
C LYS A 51 5.35 14.73 -2.88
N ILE A 52 4.57 13.83 -3.48
CA ILE A 52 4.32 13.81 -4.94
C ILE A 52 2.87 14.12 -5.28
N GLY A 53 1.98 14.16 -4.29
CA GLY A 53 0.59 14.54 -4.48
C GLY A 53 -0.13 14.77 -3.16
N GLY A 54 -1.30 15.37 -3.24
CA GLY A 54 -2.19 15.53 -2.10
C GLY A 54 -3.55 16.04 -2.54
N GLY A 55 -4.60 15.63 -1.83
CA GLY A 55 -5.97 16.07 -2.09
C GLY A 55 -6.87 15.81 -0.89
N GLY A 56 -8.18 15.95 -1.08
CA GLY A 56 -9.17 15.78 0.00
C GLY A 56 -9.14 14.41 0.70
N PHE A 57 -8.49 13.41 0.11
CA PHE A 57 -8.42 12.03 0.61
C PHE A 57 -7.09 11.68 1.29
N GLY A 58 -6.11 12.57 1.33
CA GLY A 58 -4.80 12.32 1.95
C GLY A 58 -3.61 12.85 1.16
N GLU A 59 -2.42 12.48 1.62
CA GLU A 59 -1.15 12.85 1.01
C GLU A 59 -0.50 11.66 0.33
N VAL A 60 0.23 11.90 -0.77
CA VAL A 60 0.97 10.86 -1.49
C VAL A 60 2.46 11.18 -1.43
N TRP A 61 3.24 10.22 -0.95
CA TRP A 61 4.67 10.31 -0.74
C TRP A 61 5.42 9.34 -1.65
N LEU A 62 6.53 9.79 -2.21
CA LEU A 62 7.51 8.92 -2.85
C LEU A 62 8.41 8.33 -1.76
N GLU A 63 8.55 7.01 -1.75
CA GLU A 63 9.45 6.29 -0.86
C GLU A 63 10.44 5.45 -1.65
N ARG A 64 11.66 5.31 -1.11
CA ARG A 64 12.70 4.43 -1.62
C ARG A 64 13.03 3.34 -0.62
N CYS A 65 13.24 2.12 -1.10
CA CYS A 65 13.74 1.04 -0.26
C CYS A 65 15.22 1.26 0.09
N THR A 66 15.51 1.39 1.38
CA THR A 66 16.87 1.62 1.91
C THR A 66 17.53 0.36 2.46
N LYS A 67 16.75 -0.69 2.78
CA LYS A 67 17.24 -2.00 3.24
C LYS A 67 16.23 -3.09 2.89
N GLY A 68 16.71 -4.29 2.58
CA GLY A 68 15.90 -5.46 2.18
C GLY A 68 16.26 -5.94 0.77
N GLU A 69 15.58 -6.96 0.26
CA GLU A 69 15.87 -7.57 -1.06
C GLU A 69 15.81 -6.57 -2.23
N LYS A 70 15.08 -5.47 -2.05
CA LYS A 70 14.82 -4.44 -3.06
C LYS A 70 15.63 -3.15 -2.86
N GLN A 71 16.64 -3.18 -1.99
CA GLN A 71 17.45 -2.02 -1.63
C GLN A 71 17.97 -1.27 -2.87
N GLY A 72 17.78 0.05 -2.90
CA GLY A 72 18.33 0.95 -3.92
C GLY A 72 17.61 0.96 -5.27
N HIS A 73 16.93 -0.13 -5.64
CA HIS A 73 16.33 -0.29 -6.97
C HIS A 73 14.83 -0.04 -7.03
N GLN A 74 14.13 -0.08 -5.90
CA GLN A 74 12.68 0.11 -5.88
C GLN A 74 12.26 1.43 -5.23
N VAL A 75 11.43 2.18 -5.97
CA VAL A 75 10.65 3.31 -5.46
C VAL A 75 9.17 2.98 -5.49
N ARG A 76 8.40 3.56 -4.57
CA ARG A 76 6.95 3.40 -4.50
C ARG A 76 6.24 4.70 -4.16
N ALA A 77 4.97 4.80 -4.53
CA ALA A 77 4.07 5.82 -4.03
C ALA A 77 3.27 5.24 -2.84
N ILE A 78 3.28 5.93 -1.70
CA ILE A 78 2.44 5.62 -0.54
C ILE A 78 1.41 6.72 -0.35
N LYS A 79 0.14 6.33 -0.20
CA LYS A 79 -0.95 7.24 0.16
C LYS A 79 -1.21 7.16 1.66
N GLU A 80 -0.97 8.26 2.36
CA GLU A 80 -1.29 8.42 3.78
C GLU A 80 -2.71 8.99 3.91
N ILE A 81 -3.61 8.22 4.55
CA ILE A 81 -5.01 8.58 4.75
C ILE A 81 -5.26 8.85 6.23
N THR A 82 -5.74 10.05 6.55
CA THR A 82 -6.08 10.44 7.92
C THR A 82 -7.47 9.93 8.31
N VAL A 83 -7.55 8.82 9.06
CA VAL A 83 -8.80 8.11 9.41
C VAL A 83 -9.86 9.02 10.04
N HIS A 84 -9.49 9.89 10.98
CA HIS A 84 -10.45 10.75 11.69
C HIS A 84 -11.10 11.84 10.82
N ARG A 85 -10.53 12.13 9.65
CA ARG A 85 -11.05 13.14 8.71
C ARG A 85 -11.94 12.54 7.63
N GLN A 86 -12.04 11.21 7.57
CA GLN A 86 -12.59 10.52 6.41
C GLN A 86 -13.75 9.60 6.80
N LYS A 87 -14.98 10.06 6.54
CA LYS A 87 -16.20 9.26 6.77
C LYS A 87 -16.26 7.97 5.92
N TYR A 88 -15.48 7.91 4.83
CA TYR A 88 -15.51 6.83 3.84
C TYR A 88 -14.15 6.20 3.54
N TYR A 89 -13.16 6.29 4.44
CA TYR A 89 -11.83 5.70 4.19
C TYR A 89 -11.90 4.20 3.86
N ALA A 90 -12.86 3.47 4.43
CA ALA A 90 -13.07 2.06 4.14
C ALA A 90 -13.40 1.79 2.66
N ARG A 91 -14.15 2.68 1.99
CA ARG A 91 -14.46 2.56 0.55
C ARG A 91 -13.23 2.81 -0.32
N GLU A 92 -12.39 3.77 0.10
CA GLU A 92 -11.14 4.06 -0.59
C GLU A 92 -10.18 2.85 -0.51
N LEU A 93 -10.04 2.26 0.68
CA LEU A 93 -9.25 1.04 0.86
C LEU A 93 -9.81 -0.12 0.03
N GLU A 94 -11.13 -0.30 0.02
CA GLU A 94 -11.79 -1.33 -0.79
C GLU A 94 -11.50 -1.16 -2.29
N ALA A 95 -11.58 0.08 -2.80
CA ALA A 95 -11.29 0.38 -4.19
C ALA A 95 -9.83 0.05 -4.52
N ILE A 96 -8.88 0.52 -3.71
CA ILE A 96 -7.44 0.26 -3.91
C ILE A 96 -7.19 -1.26 -3.94
N THR A 97 -7.74 -2.02 -3.00
CA THR A 97 -7.58 -3.47 -2.96
C THR A 97 -8.20 -4.16 -4.18
N LYS A 98 -9.35 -3.69 -4.68
CA LYS A 98 -9.96 -4.25 -5.89
C LYS A 98 -9.09 -3.97 -7.11
N PHE A 99 -8.64 -2.73 -7.30
CA PHE A 99 -7.89 -2.31 -8.50
C PHE A 99 -6.39 -2.65 -8.46
N SER A 100 -5.83 -3.09 -7.33
CA SER A 100 -4.42 -3.50 -7.23
C SER A 100 -4.13 -4.89 -7.81
N HIS A 101 -5.16 -5.70 -8.05
CA HIS A 101 -4.99 -7.03 -8.63
C HIS A 101 -4.87 -6.93 -10.17
N PRO A 102 -3.91 -7.61 -10.81
CA PRO A 102 -3.73 -7.55 -12.27
C PRO A 102 -4.97 -8.00 -13.07
N LYS A 103 -5.87 -8.78 -12.44
CA LYS A 103 -7.14 -9.23 -13.03
C LYS A 103 -8.28 -8.22 -12.91
N ALA A 104 -8.05 -7.06 -12.30
CA ALA A 104 -9.04 -6.00 -12.11
C ALA A 104 -9.07 -4.98 -13.26
N CYS A 105 -8.57 -5.34 -14.44
CA CYS A 105 -9.15 -4.80 -15.68
C CYS A 105 -10.60 -5.28 -15.73
N LEU A 106 -11.51 -4.48 -15.16
CA LEU A 106 -12.90 -4.52 -15.60
C LEU A 106 -12.86 -4.40 -17.14
N PRO A 107 -13.64 -5.20 -17.89
CA PRO A 107 -13.84 -4.92 -19.30
C PRO A 107 -14.31 -3.47 -19.38
N ALA A 108 -13.66 -2.69 -20.25
CA ALA A 108 -14.04 -1.32 -20.52
C ALA A 108 -15.57 -1.26 -20.57
N ALA A 109 -16.17 -0.45 -19.70
CA ALA A 109 -17.58 -0.11 -19.84
C ALA A 109 -17.74 0.32 -21.30
N GLN A 110 -18.55 -0.43 -22.04
CA GLN A 110 -18.97 -0.06 -23.37
C GLN A 110 -19.57 1.33 -23.25
N CYS A 111 -18.82 2.35 -23.69
CA CYS A 111 -19.40 3.63 -24.03
C CYS A 111 -20.30 3.35 -25.23
N ASN A 112 -21.57 3.07 -24.96
CA ASN A 112 -22.59 3.16 -25.99
C ASN A 112 -22.74 4.65 -26.29
N GLU A 113 -22.19 5.06 -27.43
CA GLU A 113 -22.57 6.31 -28.08
C GLU A 113 -24.09 6.26 -28.31
N ILE A 114 -24.78 7.23 -27.72
CA ILE A 114 -26.18 7.50 -27.99
C ILE A 114 -26.18 8.34 -29.28
N HIS A 115 -26.64 7.75 -30.39
CA HIS A 115 -27.03 8.50 -31.59
C HIS A 115 -28.36 9.23 -31.36
#